data_AF-A0AAI9BA63-F1
#
_entry.id   AF-A0AAI9BA63-F1
#
_cell.length_a   1.000
_cell.length_b   1.000
_cell.length_c   1.000
_cell.angle_alpha   90.00
_cell.angle_beta   90.00
_cell.angle_gamma   90.00
#
_symmetry.space_group_name_H-M   'P 1'
#
loop_
_entity.id
_entity.type
_entity.pdbx_description
1 polymer ?
#
loop_
_entity_poly.entity_id
_entity_poly.type
_entity_poly.pdbx_seq_one_letter_code
_entity_poly.pdbx_strand_id
1 'polypeptide(L)'
;MIKYAVSFLPILVSVLALLVNFIHGSAKNKTGIIDALSKELSNNNPNPYVVQACISRIHSSRPIPATVLKKLLCYDNAFEIIQLISYGRKILDIFSFNESGGKIFVGYSDAYKFARNRWGSGLLCLCAMLFCYYLSVTTFVNLIILVDTMTVRDSRIFSTWLALAPDIGGLLFSMIMNFLFSWQFQIILLSKQRIDRIQKLLDAGRCVSYRGRPTVRK
;
A
#
# COMPACT_ATOMS: atom_id res chain seq x y z
N MET A 1 -35.78 4.96 -11.15
CA MET A 1 -34.38 5.46 -11.13
C MET A 1 -33.90 5.84 -9.73
N ILE A 2 -34.61 6.67 -8.96
CA ILE A 2 -34.17 7.14 -7.62
C ILE A 2 -33.94 6.00 -6.61
N LYS A 3 -34.77 4.94 -6.60
CA LYS A 3 -34.60 3.79 -5.70
C LYS A 3 -33.27 3.02 -5.90
N TYR A 4 -32.69 3.04 -7.10
CA TYR A 4 -31.41 2.37 -7.39
C TYR A 4 -30.21 3.29 -7.20
N ALA A 5 -30.40 4.61 -7.15
CA ALA A 5 -29.35 5.56 -6.81
C ALA A 5 -28.84 5.36 -5.37
N VAL A 6 -29.73 4.94 -4.46
CA VAL A 6 -29.38 4.59 -3.07
C VAL A 6 -28.45 3.37 -3.03
N SER A 7 -28.53 2.45 -3.98
CA SER A 7 -27.64 1.28 -4.09
C SER A 7 -26.19 1.64 -4.43
N PHE A 8 -25.94 2.83 -4.99
CA PHE A 8 -24.58 3.34 -5.24
C PHE A 8 -23.90 3.84 -3.96
N LEU A 9 -24.68 4.27 -2.96
CA LEU A 9 -24.20 4.94 -1.75
C LEU A 9 -23.31 4.03 -0.88
N PRO A 10 -23.66 2.77 -0.57
CA PRO A 10 -22.84 1.90 0.27
C PRO A 10 -21.49 1.56 -0.36
N ILE A 11 -21.46 1.44 -1.69
CA ILE A 11 -20.23 1.14 -2.44
C ILE A 11 -19.32 2.38 -2.45
N LEU A 12 -19.90 3.56 -2.67
CA LEU A 12 -19.18 4.84 -2.60
C LEU A 12 -18.64 5.09 -1.18
N VAL A 13 -19.45 4.85 -0.15
CA VAL A 13 -19.07 4.97 1.26
C VAL A 13 -17.97 3.96 1.61
N SER A 14 -18.00 2.75 1.05
CA SER A 14 -16.94 1.76 1.26
C SER A 14 -15.60 2.21 0.64
N VAL A 15 -15.64 2.77 -0.57
CA VAL A 15 -14.44 3.34 -1.23
C VAL A 15 -13.89 4.54 -0.44
N LEU A 16 -14.77 5.42 0.05
CA LEU A 16 -14.39 6.57 0.88
C LEU A 16 -13.86 6.15 2.25
N ALA A 17 -14.50 5.18 2.92
CA ALA A 17 -14.04 4.64 4.20
C ALA A 17 -12.67 3.95 4.07
N LEU A 18 -12.41 3.27 2.95
CA LEU A 18 -11.10 2.72 2.63
C LEU A 18 -10.05 3.82 2.40
N LEU A 19 -10.43 4.94 1.78
CA LEU A 19 -9.59 6.13 1.62
C LEU A 19 -9.28 6.78 2.98
N VAL A 20 -10.26 6.83 3.89
CA VAL A 20 -10.08 7.33 5.26
C VAL A 20 -9.19 6.39 6.09
N ASN A 21 -9.37 5.07 5.97
CA ASN A 21 -8.53 4.05 6.62
C ASN A 21 -7.09 4.04 6.07
N PHE A 22 -6.91 4.43 4.81
CA PHE A 22 -5.61 4.66 4.20
C PHE A 22 -4.88 5.87 4.80
N ILE A 23 -5.60 6.99 4.99
CA ILE A 23 -5.04 8.19 5.65
C ILE A 23 -4.68 7.88 7.11
N HIS A 24 -5.52 7.11 7.80
CA HIS A 24 -5.32 6.77 9.22
C HIS A 24 -4.43 5.55 9.47
N GLY A 25 -3.90 4.92 8.42
CA GLY A 25 -2.77 4.00 8.49
C GLY A 25 -2.88 2.94 9.59
N SER A 26 -3.81 2.00 9.45
CA SER A 26 -3.94 0.74 10.23
C SER A 26 -2.86 0.51 11.31
N ALA A 27 -3.07 1.11 12.47
CA ALA A 27 -2.28 0.91 13.68
C ALA A 27 -2.67 -0.43 14.33
N LYS A 28 -2.30 -1.56 13.71
CA LYS A 28 -2.20 -2.83 14.47
C LYS A 28 -0.93 -2.76 15.31
N ASN A 29 -0.99 -3.11 16.60
CA ASN A 29 0.13 -3.11 17.56
C ASN A 29 1.47 -3.55 16.93
N LYS A 30 2.29 -2.57 16.54
CA LYS A 30 3.65 -2.78 15.98
C LYS A 30 4.72 -2.72 17.05
N THR A 31 4.33 -2.46 18.30
CA THR A 31 5.20 -2.27 19.46
C THR A 31 6.19 -3.41 19.62
N GLY A 32 5.75 -4.67 19.61
CA GLY A 32 6.67 -5.81 19.73
C GLY A 32 7.68 -5.96 18.57
N ILE A 33 7.33 -5.51 17.36
CA ILE A 33 8.25 -5.55 16.21
C ILE A 33 9.24 -4.38 16.29
N ILE A 34 8.79 -3.22 16.78
CA ILE A 34 9.64 -2.06 17.04
C ILE A 34 10.64 -2.36 18.16
N ASP A 35 10.22 -3.06 19.21
CA ASP A 35 11.10 -3.49 20.30
C ASP A 35 12.15 -4.50 19.81
N ALA A 36 11.75 -5.46 18.97
CA ALA A 36 12.67 -6.39 18.33
C ALA A 36 13.67 -5.68 17.40
N LEU A 37 13.20 -4.69 16.63
CA LEU A 37 14.07 -3.86 15.77
C LEU A 37 15.05 -3.04 16.61
N SER A 38 14.58 -2.42 17.69
CA SER A 38 15.40 -1.62 18.62
C SER A 38 16.49 -2.48 19.26
N LYS A 39 16.12 -3.68 19.74
CA LYS A 39 17.06 -4.65 20.31
C LYS A 39 18.09 -5.10 19.29
N GLU A 40 17.68 -5.40 18.06
CA GLU A 40 18.60 -5.84 17.00
C GLU A 40 19.57 -4.73 16.58
N LEU A 41 19.10 -3.48 16.48
CA LEU A 41 19.94 -2.32 16.18
C LEU A 41 20.91 -1.97 17.32
N SER A 42 20.60 -2.35 18.56
CA SER A 42 21.48 -2.15 19.72
C SER A 42 22.64 -3.15 19.80
N ASN A 43 22.61 -4.23 19.01
CA ASN A 43 23.69 -5.22 18.95
C ASN A 43 24.92 -4.64 18.23
N ASN A 44 26.13 -5.05 18.66
CA ASN A 44 27.38 -4.62 18.02
C ASN A 44 27.50 -5.06 16.54
N ASN A 45 26.86 -6.17 16.18
CA ASN A 45 26.77 -6.69 14.80
C ASN A 45 25.30 -6.99 14.47
N PRO A 46 24.51 -5.99 14.06
CA PRO A 46 23.09 -6.19 13.75
C PRO A 46 22.94 -7.10 12.53
N ASN A 47 22.05 -8.09 12.59
CA ASN A 47 21.78 -8.94 11.44
C ASN A 47 20.96 -8.17 10.38
N PRO A 48 21.51 -7.91 9.18
CA PRO A 48 20.84 -7.11 8.16
C PRO A 48 19.48 -7.69 7.73
N TYR A 49 19.33 -9.02 7.74
CA TYR A 49 18.11 -9.70 7.34
C TYR A 49 16.98 -9.52 8.36
N VAL A 50 17.31 -9.50 9.65
CA VAL A 50 16.35 -9.28 10.74
C VAL A 50 15.84 -7.85 10.70
N VAL A 51 16.74 -6.88 10.52
CA VAL A 51 16.41 -5.45 10.38
C VAL A 51 15.50 -5.22 9.16
N GLN A 52 15.83 -5.82 8.02
CA GLN A 52 15.03 -5.77 6.80
C GLN A 52 13.62 -6.37 6.99
N ALA A 53 13.53 -7.51 7.67
CA ALA A 53 12.25 -8.17 7.95
C ALA A 53 11.37 -7.36 8.92
N CYS A 54 11.94 -6.79 9.97
CA CYS A 54 11.23 -5.94 10.92
C CYS A 54 10.69 -4.67 10.24
N ILE A 55 11.51 -3.99 9.44
CA ILE A 55 11.10 -2.75 8.74
C ILE A 55 10.03 -3.04 7.68
N SER A 56 10.20 -4.13 6.92
CA SER A 56 9.19 -4.63 5.98
C SER A 56 7.84 -4.88 6.66
N ARG A 57 7.85 -5.52 7.82
CA ARG A 57 6.64 -5.80 8.62
C ARG A 57 6.03 -4.54 9.22
N ILE A 58 6.84 -3.61 9.72
CA ILE A 58 6.36 -2.34 10.30
C ILE A 58 5.61 -1.53 9.26
N HIS A 59 6.10 -1.46 8.02
CA HIS A 59 5.47 -0.64 6.98
C HIS A 59 4.57 -1.42 6.01
N SER A 60 4.45 -2.74 6.19
CA SER A 60 3.71 -3.65 5.30
C SER A 60 4.08 -3.42 3.84
N SER A 61 5.39 -3.41 3.57
CA SER A 61 5.97 -3.15 2.24
C SER A 61 6.84 -4.32 1.80
N ARG A 62 7.25 -4.34 0.53
CA ARG A 62 8.33 -5.24 0.11
C ARG A 62 9.62 -4.91 0.88
N PRO A 63 10.47 -5.91 1.12
CA PRO A 63 11.70 -5.71 1.88
C PRO A 63 12.69 -4.78 1.13
N ILE A 64 13.28 -3.83 1.85
CA ILE A 64 14.29 -2.90 1.33
C ILE A 64 15.66 -3.59 1.36
N PRO A 65 16.45 -3.58 0.27
CA PRO A 65 17.78 -4.21 0.26
C PRO A 65 18.64 -3.75 1.44
N ALA A 66 19.28 -4.69 2.13
CA ALA A 66 20.06 -4.42 3.34
C ALA A 66 21.17 -3.37 3.14
N THR A 67 21.78 -3.33 1.95
CA THR A 67 22.82 -2.36 1.58
C THR A 67 22.29 -0.92 1.60
N VAL A 68 21.12 -0.70 1.01
CA VAL A 68 20.43 0.60 1.00
C VAL A 68 19.93 0.93 2.40
N LEU A 69 19.36 -0.06 3.09
CA LEU A 69 18.81 0.12 4.43
C LEU A 69 19.87 0.54 5.45
N LYS A 70 21.05 -0.07 5.41
CA LYS A 70 22.18 0.29 6.27
C LYS A 70 22.58 1.75 6.11
N LYS A 71 22.62 2.25 4.87
CA LYS A 71 22.95 3.64 4.56
C LYS A 71 21.82 4.59 4.96
N LEU A 72 20.56 4.21 4.75
CA LEU A 72 19.39 5.00 5.16
C LEU A 72 19.33 5.19 6.67
N LEU A 73 19.64 4.15 7.45
CA LEU A 73 19.66 4.19 8.91
C LEU A 73 20.72 5.14 9.50
N CYS A 74 21.70 5.58 8.71
CA CYS A 74 22.68 6.58 9.15
C CYS A 74 22.18 8.02 9.07
N TYR A 75 21.01 8.27 8.47
CA TYR A 75 20.42 9.62 8.40
C TYR A 75 19.56 9.90 9.64
N ASP A 76 19.60 11.14 10.13
CA ASP A 76 18.73 11.59 11.24
C ASP A 76 17.24 11.37 10.95
N ASN A 77 16.85 11.51 9.67
CA ASN A 77 15.47 11.33 9.20
C ASN A 77 15.19 9.92 8.65
N ALA A 78 16.00 8.91 9.02
CA ALA A 78 15.93 7.55 8.47
C ALA A 78 14.50 6.99 8.51
N PHE A 79 13.79 7.15 9.62
CA PHE A 79 12.46 6.57 9.80
C PHE A 79 11.41 7.21 8.88
N GLU A 80 11.43 8.53 8.72
CA GLU A 80 10.52 9.23 7.80
C GLU A 80 10.80 8.84 6.34
N ILE A 81 12.09 8.75 5.98
CA ILE A 81 12.51 8.33 4.63
C ILE A 81 12.07 6.89 4.36
N ILE A 82 12.29 5.97 5.29
CA ILE A 82 11.89 4.55 5.19
C ILE A 82 10.37 4.45 5.07
N GLN A 83 9.61 5.22 5.85
CA GLN A 83 8.16 5.24 5.75
C GLN A 83 7.69 5.66 4.35
N LEU A 84 8.23 6.76 3.81
CA LEU A 84 7.87 7.27 2.48
C LEU A 84 8.22 6.27 1.37
N ILE A 85 9.40 5.63 1.48
CA ILE A 85 9.86 4.59 0.57
C ILE A 85 8.92 3.38 0.61
N SER A 86 8.62 2.87 1.80
CA SER A 86 7.80 1.67 1.98
C SER A 86 6.41 1.83 1.37
N TYR A 87 5.86 3.05 1.38
CA TYR A 87 4.58 3.35 0.73
C TYR A 87 4.60 3.17 -0.80
N GLY A 88 5.73 3.39 -1.47
CA GLY A 88 5.86 3.19 -2.93
C GLY A 88 6.32 1.81 -3.35
N ARG A 89 6.59 0.91 -2.39
CA ARG A 89 7.00 -0.49 -2.62
C ARG A 89 5.99 -1.51 -2.09
N LYS A 90 4.69 -1.18 -2.09
CA LYS A 90 3.64 -2.08 -1.58
C LYS A 90 3.21 -3.13 -2.60
N ILE A 91 2.44 -2.74 -3.61
CA ILE A 91 1.87 -3.67 -4.60
C ILE A 91 2.77 -3.68 -5.85
N LEU A 92 2.92 -2.52 -6.51
CA LEU A 92 3.90 -2.33 -7.58
C LEU A 92 5.13 -1.60 -7.04
N ASP A 93 6.31 -2.01 -7.50
CA ASP A 93 7.59 -1.39 -7.14
C ASP A 93 7.83 -0.19 -8.06
N ILE A 94 7.34 0.98 -7.65
CA ILE A 94 7.45 2.21 -8.46
C ILE A 94 8.80 2.90 -8.24
N PHE A 95 9.45 2.62 -7.11
CA PHE A 95 10.69 3.27 -6.71
C PHE A 95 11.89 2.35 -6.98
N SER A 96 12.96 2.96 -7.49
CA SER A 96 14.26 2.32 -7.61
C SER A 96 15.30 3.12 -6.82
N PHE A 97 16.29 2.41 -6.28
CA PHE A 97 17.41 3.00 -5.59
C PHE A 97 18.61 2.99 -6.52
N ASN A 98 19.18 4.16 -6.75
CA ASN A 98 20.47 4.29 -7.41
C ASN A 98 21.50 4.80 -6.40
N GLU A 99 22.68 4.21 -6.45
CA GLU A 99 23.82 4.69 -5.67
C GLU A 99 24.76 5.43 -6.61
N SER A 100 25.08 6.68 -6.29
CA SER A 100 26.08 7.46 -7.03
C SER A 100 26.92 8.25 -6.03
N GLY A 101 28.24 8.07 -6.09
CA GLY A 101 29.19 8.80 -5.25
C GLY A 101 28.99 8.62 -3.74
N GLY A 102 28.50 7.46 -3.29
CA GLY A 102 28.23 7.19 -1.87
C GLY A 102 26.92 7.77 -1.33
N LYS A 103 26.15 8.50 -2.14
CA LYS A 103 24.81 9.00 -1.81
C LYS A 103 23.74 8.07 -2.39
N ILE A 104 22.63 7.93 -1.68
CA ILE A 104 21.45 7.22 -2.16
C ILE A 104 20.56 8.22 -2.89
N PHE A 105 20.16 7.87 -4.11
CA PHE A 105 19.14 8.58 -4.88
C PHE A 105 17.93 7.67 -5.03
N VAL A 106 16.75 8.20 -4.69
CA VAL A 106 15.49 7.49 -4.90
C VAL A 106 14.88 8.03 -6.19
N GLY A 107 14.70 7.14 -7.17
CA GLY A 107 14.13 7.47 -8.47
C GLY A 107 12.97 6.57 -8.83
N TYR A 108 12.47 6.72 -10.05
CA TYR A 108 11.51 5.79 -10.61
C TYR A 108 12.20 4.48 -11.04
N SER A 109 11.50 3.36 -10.85
CA SER A 109 11.84 2.08 -11.48
C SER A 109 11.81 2.20 -13.01
N ASP A 110 12.55 1.33 -13.71
CA ASP A 110 12.73 1.40 -15.16
C ASP A 110 11.38 1.41 -15.92
N ALA A 111 10.40 0.65 -15.42
CA ALA A 111 9.05 0.63 -15.97
C ALA A 111 8.34 2.00 -15.91
N TYR A 112 8.66 2.83 -14.91
CA TYR A 112 8.03 4.12 -14.61
C TYR A 112 8.93 5.32 -14.87
N LYS A 113 10.12 5.12 -15.44
CA LYS A 113 11.09 6.18 -15.73
C LYS A 113 10.49 7.26 -16.65
N PHE A 114 9.77 6.84 -17.68
CA PHE A 114 9.12 7.76 -18.63
C PHE A 114 7.78 8.27 -18.10
N ALA A 115 7.53 9.57 -18.28
CA ALA A 115 6.25 10.19 -17.92
C ALA A 115 5.07 9.51 -18.65
N ARG A 116 5.26 9.15 -19.93
CA ARG A 116 4.23 8.44 -20.73
C ARG A 116 3.78 7.14 -20.08
N ASN A 117 4.70 6.34 -19.54
CA ASN A 117 4.38 5.07 -18.89
C ASN A 117 3.63 5.29 -17.56
N ARG A 118 3.98 6.34 -16.81
CA ARG A 118 3.28 6.73 -15.58
C ARG A 118 1.84 7.18 -15.85
N TRP A 119 1.64 8.03 -16.85
CA TRP A 119 0.31 8.45 -17.26
C TRP A 119 -0.50 7.29 -17.87
N GLY A 120 0.13 6.44 -18.69
CA GLY A 120 -0.52 5.27 -19.27
C GLY A 120 -0.97 4.24 -18.24
N SER A 121 -0.10 3.91 -17.27
CA SER A 121 -0.45 3.02 -16.16
C SER A 121 -1.50 3.64 -15.22
N GLY A 122 -1.42 4.94 -14.96
CA GLY A 122 -2.44 5.68 -14.21
C GLY A 122 -3.80 5.65 -14.92
N LEU A 123 -3.83 5.91 -16.22
CA LEU A 123 -5.05 5.86 -17.03
C LEU A 123 -5.64 4.45 -17.09
N LEU A 124 -4.79 3.44 -17.26
CA LEU A 124 -5.23 2.03 -17.25
C LEU A 124 -5.83 1.63 -15.90
N CYS A 125 -5.23 2.06 -14.78
CA CYS A 125 -5.80 1.87 -13.46
C CYS A 125 -7.16 2.58 -13.32
N LEU A 126 -7.29 3.79 -13.87
CA LEU A 126 -8.55 4.54 -13.86
C LEU A 126 -9.66 3.86 -14.67
N CYS A 127 -9.35 3.38 -15.88
CA CYS A 127 -10.29 2.61 -16.68
C CYS A 127 -10.70 1.31 -15.97
N ALA A 128 -9.74 0.59 -15.39
CA ALA A 128 -10.02 -0.64 -14.63
C ALA A 128 -10.88 -0.38 -13.39
N MET A 129 -10.64 0.72 -12.66
CA MET A 129 -11.49 1.14 -11.54
C MET A 129 -12.93 1.38 -11.99
N LEU A 130 -13.13 2.17 -13.04
CA LEU A 130 -14.47 2.47 -13.56
C LEU A 130 -15.19 1.20 -14.01
N PHE A 131 -14.47 0.29 -14.66
CA PHE A 131 -15.00 -1.00 -15.10
C PHE A 131 -15.39 -1.90 -13.93
N CYS A 132 -14.50 -2.09 -12.94
CA CYS A 132 -14.81 -2.87 -11.72
C CYS A 132 -15.95 -2.22 -10.93
N TYR A 133 -16.00 -0.90 -10.85
CA TYR A 133 -17.10 -0.20 -10.20
C TYR A 133 -18.44 -0.46 -10.90
N TYR A 134 -18.47 -0.34 -12.23
CA TYR A 134 -19.66 -0.65 -13.03
C TYR A 134 -20.11 -2.11 -12.85
N LEU A 135 -19.18 -3.06 -12.89
CA LEU A 135 -19.48 -4.47 -12.62
C LEU A 135 -20.02 -4.69 -11.21
N SER A 136 -19.44 -4.07 -10.19
CA SER A 136 -19.92 -4.16 -8.80
C SER A 136 -21.33 -3.61 -8.66
N VAL A 137 -21.65 -2.48 -9.29
CA VAL A 137 -22.99 -1.90 -9.24
C VAL A 137 -24.01 -2.79 -9.94
N THR A 138 -23.70 -3.27 -11.14
CA THR A 138 -24.63 -4.10 -11.92
C THR A 138 -24.90 -5.44 -11.25
N THR A 139 -23.85 -6.11 -10.74
CA THR A 139 -24.00 -7.35 -9.94
C THR A 139 -24.79 -7.12 -8.65
N PHE A 140 -24.56 -6.00 -7.95
CA PHE A 140 -25.32 -5.67 -6.74
C PHE A 140 -26.80 -5.41 -7.01
N VAL A 141 -27.14 -4.68 -8.07
CA VAL A 141 -28.54 -4.45 -8.47
C VAL A 141 -29.21 -5.76 -8.86
N ASN A 142 -28.53 -6.62 -9.62
CA ASN A 142 -29.04 -7.94 -9.99
C ASN A 142 -29.30 -8.80 -8.75
N LEU A 143 -28.38 -8.80 -7.78
CA LEU A 143 -28.56 -9.51 -6.51
C LEU A 143 -29.78 -9.00 -5.73
N ILE A 144 -30.01 -7.69 -5.66
CA ILE A 144 -31.20 -7.13 -4.99
C ILE A 144 -32.48 -7.61 -5.66
N ILE A 145 -32.56 -7.53 -7.00
CA ILE A 145 -33.73 -7.99 -7.75
C ILE A 145 -33.94 -9.49 -7.53
N LEU A 146 -32.86 -10.27 -7.57
CA LEU A 146 -32.92 -11.71 -7.37
C LEU A 146 -33.46 -12.06 -5.98
N VAL A 147 -32.93 -11.42 -4.93
CA VAL A 147 -33.39 -11.63 -3.55
C VAL A 147 -34.86 -11.22 -3.35
N ASP A 148 -35.29 -10.11 -3.94
CA ASP A 148 -36.68 -9.62 -3.86
C ASP A 148 -37.68 -10.55 -4.57
N THR A 149 -37.26 -11.19 -5.67
CA THR A 149 -38.08 -12.23 -6.33
C THR A 149 -38.12 -13.56 -5.56
N MET A 150 -37.13 -13.80 -4.68
CA MET A 150 -36.98 -15.06 -3.93
C MET A 150 -37.73 -15.06 -2.60
N THR A 151 -37.88 -13.92 -1.93
CA THR A 151 -38.70 -13.78 -0.71
C THR A 151 -40.18 -14.12 -0.94
N VAL A 152 -40.64 -14.13 -2.20
CA VAL A 152 -42.02 -14.43 -2.59
C VAL A 152 -42.26 -15.93 -2.86
N ARG A 153 -41.23 -16.77 -3.02
CA ARG A 153 -41.36 -18.14 -3.56
C ARG A 153 -40.55 -19.16 -2.76
N ASP A 154 -41.08 -19.56 -1.61
CA ASP A 154 -40.33 -20.37 -0.63
C ASP A 154 -40.52 -21.89 -0.81
N SER A 155 -39.42 -22.64 -0.70
CA SER A 155 -39.31 -24.11 -0.42
C SER A 155 -37.95 -24.73 -0.82
N ARG A 156 -37.04 -23.99 -1.49
CA ARG A 156 -35.70 -24.50 -1.88
C ARG A 156 -34.57 -23.53 -1.53
N ILE A 157 -34.47 -23.19 -0.25
CA ILE A 157 -33.52 -22.18 0.24
C ILE A 157 -32.06 -22.57 -0.08
N PHE A 158 -31.64 -23.82 0.17
CA PHE A 158 -30.22 -24.22 0.05
C PHE A 158 -29.68 -24.26 -1.38
N SER A 159 -30.42 -24.83 -2.34
CA SER A 159 -30.00 -24.87 -3.76
C SER A 159 -29.91 -23.47 -4.38
N THR A 160 -30.74 -22.56 -3.87
CA THR A 160 -30.82 -21.18 -4.32
C THR A 160 -29.66 -20.33 -3.79
N TRP A 161 -29.27 -20.53 -2.52
CA TRP A 161 -28.04 -19.96 -1.98
C TRP A 161 -26.78 -20.45 -2.70
N LEU A 162 -26.74 -21.72 -3.10
CA LEU A 162 -25.63 -22.26 -3.89
C LEU A 162 -25.52 -21.62 -5.28
N ALA A 163 -26.66 -21.26 -5.89
CA ALA A 163 -26.71 -20.55 -7.16
C ALA A 163 -26.32 -19.06 -7.06
N LEU A 164 -26.54 -18.44 -5.88
CA LEU A 164 -26.16 -17.05 -5.56
C LEU A 164 -24.68 -16.87 -5.21
N ALA A 165 -24.01 -17.94 -4.76
CA ALA A 165 -22.60 -17.93 -4.37
C ALA A 165 -21.64 -17.33 -5.42
N PRO A 166 -21.73 -17.65 -6.73
CA PRO A 166 -20.85 -17.05 -7.74
C PRO A 166 -21.07 -15.55 -7.91
N ASP A 167 -22.31 -15.06 -7.82
CA ASP A 167 -22.62 -13.63 -7.98
C ASP A 167 -22.12 -12.81 -6.79
N ILE A 168 -22.29 -13.33 -5.57
CA ILE A 168 -21.73 -12.72 -4.36
C ILE A 168 -20.19 -12.75 -4.42
N GLY A 169 -19.60 -13.87 -4.85
CA GLY A 169 -18.16 -13.99 -5.05
C GLY A 169 -17.63 -12.99 -6.08
N GLY A 170 -18.32 -12.83 -7.20
CA GLY A 170 -18.00 -11.86 -8.25
C GLY A 170 -18.09 -10.41 -7.76
N LEU A 171 -19.11 -10.09 -6.96
CA LEU A 171 -19.27 -8.77 -6.34
C LEU A 171 -18.08 -8.46 -5.42
N LEU A 172 -17.74 -9.38 -4.51
CA LEU A 172 -16.63 -9.24 -3.57
C LEU A 172 -15.30 -9.11 -4.31
N PHE A 173 -15.07 -9.94 -5.32
CA PHE A 173 -13.89 -9.87 -6.16
C PHE A 173 -13.77 -8.50 -6.85
N SER A 174 -14.86 -8.01 -7.46
CA SER A 174 -14.87 -6.72 -8.14
C SER A 174 -14.62 -5.55 -7.18
N MET A 175 -15.15 -5.61 -5.95
CA MET A 175 -14.86 -4.63 -4.90
C MET A 175 -13.39 -4.63 -4.49
N ILE A 176 -12.80 -5.82 -4.29
CA ILE A 176 -11.37 -5.97 -3.94
C ILE A 176 -10.50 -5.44 -5.08
N MET A 177 -10.81 -5.79 -6.33
CA MET A 177 -10.04 -5.32 -7.49
C MET A 177 -10.14 -3.80 -7.64
N ASN A 178 -11.32 -3.22 -7.46
CA ASN A 178 -11.49 -1.76 -7.47
C ASN A 178 -10.63 -1.08 -6.38
N PHE A 179 -10.56 -1.67 -5.19
CA PHE A 179 -9.67 -1.19 -4.13
C PHE A 179 -8.19 -1.28 -4.53
N LEU A 180 -7.74 -2.40 -5.08
CA LEU A 180 -6.34 -2.57 -5.51
C LEU A 180 -5.94 -1.58 -6.60
N PHE A 181 -6.81 -1.34 -7.59
CA PHE A 181 -6.54 -0.38 -8.67
C PHE A 181 -6.58 1.07 -8.17
N SER A 182 -7.51 1.42 -7.28
CA SER A 182 -7.54 2.73 -6.61
C SER A 182 -6.26 2.99 -5.82
N TRP A 183 -5.79 1.97 -5.11
CA TRP A 183 -4.53 2.04 -4.42
C TRP A 183 -3.37 2.30 -5.40
N GLN A 184 -3.26 1.54 -6.49
CA GLN A 184 -2.19 1.75 -7.48
C GLN A 184 -2.23 3.13 -8.10
N PHE A 185 -3.43 3.59 -8.46
CA PHE A 185 -3.64 4.91 -9.02
C PHE A 185 -3.13 6.02 -8.10
N GLN A 186 -3.45 5.95 -6.81
CA GLN A 186 -2.96 6.93 -5.83
C GLN A 186 -1.44 6.91 -5.66
N ILE A 187 -0.81 5.73 -5.63
CA ILE A 187 0.65 5.64 -5.55
C ILE A 187 1.29 6.29 -6.78
N ILE A 188 0.76 6.04 -7.98
CA ILE A 188 1.27 6.62 -9.22
C ILE A 188 1.15 8.15 -9.20
N LEU A 189 -0.01 8.69 -8.83
CA LEU A 189 -0.25 10.14 -8.79
C LEU A 189 0.64 10.87 -7.78
N LEU A 190 0.77 10.33 -6.56
CA LEU A 190 1.54 10.96 -5.49
C LEU A 190 3.04 10.62 -5.55
N SER A 191 3.46 9.78 -6.49
CA SER A 191 4.85 9.30 -6.61
C SER A 191 5.85 10.45 -6.73
N LYS A 192 5.56 11.48 -7.53
CA LYS A 192 6.48 12.60 -7.78
C LYS A 192 6.73 13.40 -6.51
N GLN A 193 5.67 13.85 -5.85
CA GLN A 193 5.75 14.61 -4.60
C GLN A 193 6.49 13.84 -3.50
N ARG A 194 6.31 12.51 -3.46
CA ARG A 194 7.00 11.64 -2.50
C ARG A 194 8.48 11.53 -2.81
N ILE A 195 8.86 11.30 -4.06
CA ILE A 195 10.26 11.26 -4.47
C ILE A 195 10.94 12.59 -4.15
N ASP A 196 10.32 13.72 -4.48
CA ASP A 196 10.86 15.06 -4.19
C ASP A 196 11.04 15.27 -2.67
N ARG A 197 10.09 14.80 -1.85
CA ARG A 197 10.20 14.87 -0.38
C ARG A 197 11.31 13.97 0.15
N ILE A 198 11.43 12.74 -0.36
CA ILE A 198 12.50 11.80 0.02
C ILE A 198 13.85 12.40 -0.32
N GLN A 199 14.01 12.96 -1.53
CA GLN A 199 15.26 13.57 -1.96
C GLN A 199 15.62 14.78 -1.09
N LYS A 200 14.65 15.65 -0.77
CA LYS A 200 14.86 16.77 0.17
C LYS A 200 15.33 16.29 1.55
N LEU A 201 14.75 15.21 2.08
CA LEU A 201 15.15 14.65 3.38
C LEU A 201 16.54 14.01 3.34
N LEU A 202 16.92 13.40 2.22
CA LEU A 202 18.27 12.86 1.99
C LEU A 202 19.31 13.97 1.82
N ASP A 203 18.97 15.05 1.14
CA ASP A 203 19.88 16.19 0.91
C ASP A 203 20.06 17.03 2.18
N ALA A 204 19.02 17.16 3.01
CA ALA A 204 19.07 17.88 4.29
C ALA A 204 19.64 17.04 5.44
N GLY A 205 19.54 15.72 5.36
CA GLY A 205 19.98 14.81 6.42
C GLY A 205 21.50 14.72 6.51
N ARG A 206 22.05 14.97 7.70
CA ARG A 206 23.46 14.66 7.97
C ARG A 206 23.59 13.17 8.26
N CYS A 207 24.61 12.54 7.69
CA CYS A 207 24.96 11.16 8.01
C CYS A 207 25.63 11.15 9.39
N VAL A 208 24.92 10.65 10.40
CA VAL A 208 25.47 10.48 11.74
C VAL A 208 26.21 9.16 11.78
N SER A 209 27.54 9.24 11.76
CA SER A 209 28.38 8.09 12.08
C SER A 209 28.19 7.78 13.56
N TYR A 210 27.35 6.79 13.89
CA TYR A 210 27.32 6.16 15.20
C TYR A 210 28.66 5.43 15.43
N ARG A 211 29.72 6.19 15.73
CA ARG A 211 30.91 5.61 16.37
C ARG A 211 30.46 5.15 17.75
N GLY A 212 30.72 3.87 18.03
CA GLY A 212 30.41 3.22 19.28
C GLY A 212 30.82 4.07 20.50
N ARG A 213 30.11 3.82 21.60
CA ARG A 213 30.23 4.49 22.89
C ARG A 213 31.67 4.88 23.24
N PRO A 214 31.89 6.03 23.91
CA PRO A 214 33.15 6.30 24.55
C PRO A 214 33.43 5.16 25.54
N THR A 215 34.56 4.48 25.33
CA THR A 215 35.17 3.63 26.35
C THR A 215 35.48 4.52 27.54
N VAL A 216 34.65 4.43 28.58
CA VAL A 216 35.02 4.90 29.92
C VAL A 216 36.19 4.03 30.35
N ARG A 217 37.41 4.56 30.23
CA ARG A 217 38.58 4.02 30.92
C ARG A 217 38.26 4.08 32.41
N LYS A 218 38.19 2.92 33.06
CA LYS A 218 38.53 2.78 34.46
C LYS A 218 39.98 2.35 34.54
#